data_AF-A0ABD2T8N7-F1
#
_entry.id   AF-A0ABD2T8N7-F1
#
_cell.length_a   1.000
_cell.length_b   1.000
_cell.length_c   1.000
_cell.angle_alpha   90.00
_cell.angle_beta   90.00
_cell.angle_gamma   90.00
#
_symmetry.space_group_name_H-M   'P 1'
#
loop_
_entity.id
_entity.type
_entity.pdbx_description
1 polymer ?
#
loop_
_entity_poly.entity_id
_entity_poly.type
_entity_poly.pdbx_seq_one_letter_code
_entity_poly.pdbx_strand_id
1 'polypeptide(L)'
;MVTPEDEDIFGMHLPEMVTPPSLEISVYLPQTSLPNMPSAGDDIQVLSMNVDPYPEPPGEIEKLRRIGRSVKPSVWLQDYVTGKKSPSSSLYSIDKVLSYDRLSAAYKASIHVFSTHVQPKSFKEAACDPNWVNAMQLEIQALEDNHTWDLVPLRVGVHAIGSKWVFKIKYKANGDIKRYKARLVAKGYSQLEGLDYHDTFSPVAKMVAVRTVIRIAAAKNWDLFHMDVNNAFHQGDLYEDVYMQLPQGFHRQGEPLVCKLKKSLYGLKQASRQWNIKLTDALVKGGYCQSSYNHSLFTQVSGSDIVVILVYVDDLLITGSSLTLIQLAKDTLHKTFKVKDLGQLRYFLGIEILRS
;
A
#
# COMPACT_ATOMS: atom_id res chain seq x y z
N MET A 1 22.08 -2.48 72.81
CA MET A 1 22.03 -1.23 73.60
C MET A 1 22.22 -0.09 72.62
N VAL A 2 21.27 0.87 72.60
CA VAL A 2 21.32 2.22 71.98
C VAL A 2 21.41 2.25 70.44
N THR A 3 20.30 2.31 69.69
CA THR A 3 19.45 3.46 69.26
C THR A 3 20.09 4.45 68.27
N PRO A 4 19.26 5.02 67.36
CA PRO A 4 19.61 5.46 66.01
C PRO A 4 19.69 7.00 65.89
N GLU A 5 20.22 7.53 64.79
CA GLU A 5 19.80 8.78 64.13
C GLU A 5 20.67 9.03 62.88
N ASP A 6 20.10 9.75 61.91
CA ASP A 6 20.66 10.27 60.65
C ASP A 6 20.57 9.41 59.37
N GLU A 7 19.35 9.07 58.97
CA GLU A 7 18.96 9.10 57.55
C GLU A 7 17.69 9.94 57.36
N ASP A 8 17.85 11.21 57.00
CA ASP A 8 16.84 11.97 56.26
C ASP A 8 17.50 13.24 55.69
N ILE A 9 17.45 13.39 54.36
CA ILE A 9 17.39 14.63 53.57
C ILE A 9 17.75 14.23 52.12
N PHE A 10 16.73 13.90 51.33
CA PHE A 10 16.48 14.40 49.96
C PHE A 10 15.34 13.58 49.35
N GLY A 11 14.12 13.87 49.83
CA GLY A 11 12.90 13.52 49.11
C GLY A 11 12.79 14.36 47.83
N MET A 12 13.31 13.84 46.72
CA MET A 12 12.89 14.28 45.39
C MET A 12 11.82 13.32 44.89
N HIS A 13 10.57 13.77 44.96
CA HIS A 13 9.45 13.20 44.20
C HIS A 13 9.86 13.13 42.72
N LEU A 14 10.08 11.91 42.23
CA LEU A 14 10.07 11.63 40.80
C LEU A 14 8.65 11.94 40.28
N PRO A 15 8.47 12.81 39.27
CA PRO A 15 7.17 13.01 38.67
C PRO A 15 6.72 11.71 38.01
N GLU A 16 5.52 11.25 38.37
CA GLU A 16 4.83 10.16 37.69
C GLU A 16 4.88 10.40 36.18
N MET A 17 5.47 9.47 35.44
CA MET A 17 5.39 9.48 33.99
C MET A 17 3.93 9.23 33.61
N VAL A 18 3.22 10.32 33.31
CA VAL A 18 1.91 10.27 32.67
C VAL A 18 2.07 9.55 31.34
N THR A 19 1.64 8.31 31.29
CA THR A 19 1.42 7.59 30.04
C THR A 19 0.38 8.37 29.22
N PRO A 20 0.68 8.70 27.95
CA PRO A 20 -0.32 9.35 27.10
C PRO A 20 -1.51 8.40 26.95
N PRO A 21 -2.76 8.90 26.91
CA PRO A 21 -3.93 8.04 26.85
C PRO A 21 -3.87 7.21 25.57
N SER A 22 -3.98 5.90 25.71
CA SER A 22 -4.28 4.97 24.63
C SER A 22 -5.56 5.45 23.95
N LEU A 23 -5.43 6.07 22.79
CA LEU A 23 -6.58 6.59 22.05
C LEU A 23 -7.29 5.42 21.39
N GLU A 24 -8.31 4.87 22.06
CA GLU A 24 -9.20 3.87 21.47
C GLU A 24 -9.96 4.48 20.28
N ILE A 25 -9.58 4.05 19.09
CA ILE A 25 -10.31 4.34 17.85
C ILE A 25 -11.43 3.31 17.73
N SER A 26 -12.66 3.73 18.06
CA SER A 26 -13.84 2.90 17.84
C SER A 26 -14.24 2.94 16.36
N VAL A 27 -14.21 1.77 15.70
CA VAL A 27 -14.84 1.60 14.38
C VAL A 27 -16.35 1.66 14.59
N TYR A 28 -16.97 2.80 14.29
CA TYR A 28 -18.43 2.88 14.28
C TYR A 28 -18.95 2.24 12.99
N LEU A 29 -19.32 0.96 13.08
CA LEU A 29 -20.14 0.31 12.05
C LEU A 29 -21.55 0.90 12.16
N PRO A 30 -22.18 1.33 11.05
CA PRO A 30 -23.58 1.70 11.09
C PRO A 30 -24.38 0.46 11.50
N GLN A 31 -24.98 0.50 12.70
CA GLN A 31 -25.93 -0.52 13.11
C GLN A 31 -27.10 -0.49 12.12
N THR A 32 -27.30 -1.58 11.38
CA THR A 32 -28.55 -1.81 10.67
C THR A 32 -29.62 -2.17 11.70
N SER A 33 -30.17 -1.17 12.38
CA SER A 33 -31.52 -1.28 12.92
C SER A 33 -32.47 -0.88 11.80
N LEU A 34 -33.13 -1.88 11.21
CA LEU A 34 -34.35 -1.66 10.43
C LEU A 34 -35.30 -0.77 11.26
N PRO A 35 -35.79 0.36 10.75
CA PRO A 35 -36.85 1.06 11.44
C PRO A 35 -38.10 0.16 11.43
N ASN A 36 -38.54 -0.24 12.62
CA ASN A 36 -39.86 -0.80 12.83
C ASN A 36 -40.90 0.19 12.25
N MET A 37 -41.63 -0.26 11.24
CA MET A 37 -42.85 0.39 10.77
C MET A 37 -43.88 0.41 11.90
N PRO A 38 -44.37 1.57 12.35
CA PRO A 38 -45.61 1.63 13.11
C PRO A 38 -46.80 1.56 12.15
N SER A 39 -47.73 0.68 12.51
CA SER A 39 -49.08 0.57 11.96
C SER A 39 -49.82 1.91 12.00
N ALA A 40 -50.70 2.10 11.01
CA ALA A 40 -51.64 3.21 10.87
C ALA A 40 -52.45 3.50 12.15
N GLY A 41 -52.67 4.79 12.42
CA GLY A 41 -53.60 5.29 13.43
C GLY A 41 -53.22 6.67 13.96
N ASP A 42 -54.00 7.67 13.55
CA ASP A 42 -54.32 8.92 14.25
C ASP A 42 -53.40 10.16 14.13
N ASP A 43 -53.99 11.17 13.46
CA ASP A 43 -53.96 12.63 13.67
C ASP A 43 -52.68 13.30 14.16
N ILE A 44 -52.00 13.99 13.23
CA ILE A 44 -51.06 15.07 13.57
C ILE A 44 -51.49 16.38 12.90
N GLN A 45 -51.87 17.34 13.75
CA GLN A 45 -52.05 18.75 13.42
C GLN A 45 -50.77 19.33 12.83
N VAL A 46 -50.91 19.97 11.66
CA VAL A 46 -49.85 20.69 10.95
C VAL A 46 -49.50 21.96 11.73
N LEU A 47 -48.34 21.97 12.40
CA LEU A 47 -47.69 23.21 12.83
C LEU A 47 -46.76 23.68 11.70
N SER A 48 -47.20 24.71 10.99
CA SER A 48 -46.44 25.42 9.96
C SER A 48 -45.29 26.20 10.59
N MET A 49 -44.05 25.72 10.40
CA MET A 49 -42.87 26.56 10.56
C MET A 49 -42.53 27.20 9.22
N ASN A 50 -42.72 28.52 9.13
CA ASN A 50 -42.27 29.36 8.03
C ASN A 50 -40.74 29.27 7.93
N VAL A 51 -40.26 28.75 6.79
CA VAL A 51 -38.85 28.84 6.40
C VAL A 51 -38.77 29.97 5.38
N ASP A 52 -38.07 31.04 5.72
CA ASP A 52 -37.79 32.14 4.81
C ASP A 52 -37.06 31.64 3.54
N PRO A 53 -37.41 32.14 2.34
CA PRO A 53 -36.74 31.75 1.12
C PRO A 53 -35.31 32.30 1.08
N TYR A 54 -34.34 31.42 0.83
CA TYR A 54 -32.96 31.79 0.54
C TYR A 54 -32.89 32.82 -0.61
N PRO A 55 -32.03 33.84 -0.54
CA PRO A 55 -31.83 34.76 -1.66
C PRO A 55 -31.18 34.01 -2.83
N GLU A 56 -31.73 34.21 -4.03
CA GLU A 56 -31.14 33.70 -5.28
C GLU A 56 -29.71 34.22 -5.47
N PRO A 57 -28.77 33.39 -5.96
CA PRO A 57 -27.43 33.85 -6.27
C PRO A 57 -27.44 34.80 -7.49
N PRO A 58 -26.61 35.87 -7.51
CA PRO A 58 -26.49 36.74 -8.66
C PRO A 58 -26.03 35.97 -9.90
N GLY A 59 -26.64 36.32 -11.03
CA GLY A 59 -26.44 35.69 -12.33
C GLY A 59 -25.04 35.81 -12.93
N GLU A 60 -24.88 35.03 -14.00
CA GLU A 60 -23.72 34.87 -14.89
C GLU A 60 -22.53 34.09 -14.34
N ILE A 61 -22.67 32.76 -14.34
CA ILE A 61 -21.54 31.84 -14.45
C ILE A 61 -20.98 31.98 -15.88
N GLU A 62 -19.88 32.71 -16.04
CA GLU A 62 -19.04 32.57 -17.23
C GLU A 62 -18.75 31.08 -17.45
N LYS A 63 -19.16 30.56 -18.62
CA LYS A 63 -18.90 29.17 -19.01
C LYS A 63 -17.39 28.93 -19.00
N LEU A 64 -16.88 28.32 -17.91
CA LEU A 64 -15.54 27.75 -17.87
C LEU A 64 -15.33 26.87 -19.10
N ARG A 65 -14.41 27.31 -19.96
CA ARG A 65 -14.03 26.65 -21.21
C ARG A 65 -13.53 25.24 -20.85
N ARG A 66 -14.39 24.22 -20.98
CA ARG A 66 -13.92 22.82 -20.97
C ARG A 66 -13.06 22.63 -22.19
N ILE A 67 -11.74 22.74 -22.04
CA ILE A 67 -10.79 22.28 -23.05
C ILE A 67 -10.92 20.75 -23.05
N GLY A 68 -11.74 20.23 -23.95
CA GLY A 68 -11.75 18.81 -24.26
C GLY A 68 -10.39 18.44 -24.83
N ARG A 69 -9.53 17.79 -24.02
CA ARG A 69 -8.31 17.16 -24.53
C ARG A 69 -8.74 16.10 -25.54
N SER A 70 -8.43 16.30 -26.82
CA SER A 70 -8.53 15.24 -27.81
C SER A 70 -7.49 14.18 -27.46
N VAL A 71 -7.92 13.07 -26.85
CA VAL A 71 -7.04 11.93 -26.60
C VAL A 71 -6.77 11.26 -27.96
N LYS A 72 -5.59 11.51 -28.53
CA LYS A 72 -5.11 10.71 -29.65
C LYS A 72 -4.68 9.34 -29.12
N PRO A 73 -5.07 8.23 -29.77
CA PRO A 73 -4.55 6.91 -29.39
C PRO A 73 -3.02 6.90 -29.50
N SER A 74 -2.35 6.18 -28.60
CA SER A 74 -0.89 6.05 -28.64
C SER A 74 -0.45 5.42 -29.97
N VAL A 75 0.66 5.91 -30.52
CA VAL A 75 1.16 5.50 -31.85
C VAL A 75 1.37 3.98 -31.93
N TRP A 76 1.86 3.35 -30.87
CA TRP A 76 2.05 1.89 -30.84
C TRP A 76 0.74 1.09 -30.91
N LEU A 77 -0.43 1.68 -30.64
CA LEU A 77 -1.71 0.98 -30.77
C LEU A 77 -2.17 0.87 -32.23
N GLN A 78 -1.49 1.54 -33.17
CA GLN A 78 -1.77 1.43 -34.60
C GLN A 78 -1.48 0.02 -35.14
N ASP A 79 -0.52 -0.69 -34.53
CA ASP A 79 -0.15 -2.05 -34.91
C ASP A 79 -1.07 -3.12 -34.31
N TYR A 80 -2.01 -2.73 -33.44
CA TYR A 80 -2.92 -3.65 -32.75
C TYR A 80 -4.37 -3.40 -33.15
N VAL A 81 -5.15 -4.47 -33.28
CA VAL A 81 -6.60 -4.37 -33.45
C VAL A 81 -7.22 -3.94 -32.12
N THR A 82 -7.31 -2.63 -31.91
CA THR A 82 -7.98 -2.05 -30.76
C THR A 82 -9.49 -1.98 -31.01
N GLY A 83 -10.29 -2.42 -30.04
CA GLY A 83 -11.74 -2.25 -30.11
C GLY A 83 -12.08 -0.76 -30.11
N LYS A 84 -12.53 -0.22 -31.26
CA LYS A 84 -13.14 1.12 -31.29
C LYS A 84 -14.37 1.10 -30.37
N LYS A 85 -14.67 2.24 -29.74
CA LYS A 85 -15.83 2.47 -28.85
C LYS A 85 -17.17 2.18 -29.56
N SER A 86 -17.51 0.91 -29.74
CA SER A 86 -18.80 0.44 -30.24
C SER A 86 -19.27 -0.72 -29.36
N PRO A 87 -20.58 -0.90 -29.11
CA PRO A 87 -21.07 -1.66 -27.97
C PRO A 87 -21.00 -3.20 -28.09
N SER A 88 -20.42 -3.79 -29.14
CA SER A 88 -20.44 -5.25 -29.26
C SER A 88 -19.27 -5.84 -30.05
N SER A 89 -18.50 -6.66 -29.33
CA SER A 89 -17.52 -7.65 -29.78
C SER A 89 -16.22 -7.13 -30.39
N SER A 90 -15.12 -7.38 -29.69
CA SER A 90 -13.79 -7.36 -30.31
C SER A 90 -13.71 -8.48 -31.36
N LEU A 91 -13.08 -8.23 -32.51
CA LEU A 91 -12.89 -9.23 -33.58
C LEU A 91 -12.28 -10.54 -33.04
N TYR A 92 -11.39 -10.41 -32.06
CA TYR A 92 -10.69 -11.49 -31.36
C TYR A 92 -11.13 -11.58 -29.88
N SER A 93 -12.41 -11.79 -29.63
CA SER A 93 -12.88 -12.01 -28.26
C SER A 93 -12.16 -13.19 -27.64
N ILE A 94 -11.69 -13.05 -26.40
CA ILE A 94 -11.01 -14.13 -25.69
C ILE A 94 -11.91 -15.36 -25.57
N ASP A 95 -13.23 -15.15 -25.51
CA ASP A 95 -14.25 -16.21 -25.46
C ASP A 95 -14.23 -17.14 -26.68
N LYS A 96 -13.67 -16.70 -27.82
CA LYS A 96 -13.51 -17.53 -29.03
C LYS A 96 -12.31 -18.47 -28.98
N VAL A 97 -11.34 -18.21 -28.08
CA VAL A 97 -10.06 -18.95 -27.99
C VAL A 97 -9.92 -19.66 -26.64
N LEU A 98 -10.58 -19.15 -25.61
CA LEU A 98 -10.57 -19.70 -24.26
C LEU A 98 -11.71 -20.70 -24.10
N SER A 99 -11.39 -22.00 -24.21
CA SER A 99 -12.30 -23.09 -23.83
C SER A 99 -11.82 -23.77 -22.56
N TYR A 100 -12.74 -23.93 -21.61
CA TYR A 100 -12.52 -24.70 -20.40
C TYR A 100 -12.93 -26.17 -20.55
N ASP A 101 -13.39 -26.59 -21.73
CA ASP A 101 -14.02 -27.91 -21.93
C ASP A 101 -13.07 -29.06 -21.64
N ARG A 102 -11.79 -28.88 -21.97
CA ARG A 102 -10.70 -29.86 -21.76
C ARG A 102 -10.12 -29.86 -20.34
N LEU A 103 -10.58 -28.98 -19.46
CA LEU A 103 -10.15 -29.00 -18.06
C LEU A 103 -10.79 -30.19 -17.34
N SER A 104 -10.01 -30.84 -16.47
CA SER A 104 -10.53 -31.90 -15.61
C SER A 104 -11.65 -31.37 -14.70
N ALA A 105 -12.58 -32.23 -14.29
CA ALA A 105 -13.65 -31.86 -13.36
C ALA A 105 -13.11 -31.24 -12.07
N ALA A 106 -11.99 -31.76 -11.55
CA ALA A 106 -11.29 -31.22 -10.39
C ALA A 106 -10.79 -29.79 -10.63
N TYR A 107 -10.24 -29.49 -11.81
CA TYR A 107 -9.75 -28.15 -12.14
C TYR A 107 -10.88 -27.17 -12.47
N LYS A 108 -12.00 -27.65 -13.05
CA LYS A 108 -13.22 -26.84 -13.21
C LYS A 108 -13.79 -26.44 -11.85
N ALA A 109 -13.83 -27.36 -10.88
CA ALA A 109 -14.26 -27.08 -9.52
C ALA A 109 -13.36 -26.03 -8.83
N SER A 110 -12.03 -26.12 -9.00
CA SER A 110 -11.11 -25.12 -8.42
C SER A 110 -11.28 -23.73 -9.06
N ILE A 111 -11.44 -23.62 -10.40
CA ILE A 111 -11.74 -22.34 -11.07
C ILE A 111 -13.06 -21.75 -10.58
N HIS A 112 -14.07 -22.58 -10.38
CA HIS A 112 -15.36 -22.14 -9.86
C HIS A 112 -15.22 -21.50 -8.47
N VAL A 113 -14.44 -22.10 -7.56
CA VAL A 113 -14.17 -21.54 -6.21
C VAL A 113 -13.52 -20.14 -6.27
N PHE A 114 -12.66 -19.87 -7.25
CA PHE A 114 -12.09 -18.53 -7.43
C PHE A 114 -13.12 -17.52 -7.95
N SER A 115 -14.15 -17.99 -8.65
CA SER A 115 -15.19 -17.17 -9.27
C SER A 115 -16.39 -16.92 -8.33
N THR A 116 -16.60 -17.77 -7.33
CA THR A 116 -17.71 -17.64 -6.36
C THR A 116 -17.52 -16.48 -5.38
N HIS A 117 -16.28 -16.12 -5.07
CA HIS A 117 -15.99 -15.08 -4.10
C HIS A 117 -15.83 -13.72 -4.79
N VAL A 118 -16.82 -12.84 -4.59
CA VAL A 118 -16.80 -11.49 -5.15
C VAL A 118 -16.01 -10.56 -4.23
N GLN A 119 -15.02 -9.86 -4.79
CA GLN A 119 -14.29 -8.82 -4.07
C GLN A 119 -15.13 -7.54 -4.00
N PRO A 120 -15.30 -6.93 -2.81
CA PRO A 120 -16.06 -5.71 -2.68
C PRO A 120 -15.39 -4.59 -3.48
N LYS A 121 -16.19 -3.79 -4.16
CA LYS A 121 -15.72 -2.67 -4.99
C LYS A 121 -15.75 -1.34 -4.23
N SER A 122 -16.44 -1.30 -3.11
CA SER A 122 -16.65 -0.12 -2.28
C SER A 122 -16.47 -0.45 -0.79
N PHE A 123 -16.15 0.58 0.00
CA PHE A 123 -16.15 0.47 1.46
C PHE A 123 -17.51 0.02 1.99
N LYS A 124 -18.61 0.52 1.42
CA LYS A 124 -19.97 0.19 1.86
C LYS A 124 -20.26 -1.31 1.76
N GLU A 125 -19.86 -1.95 0.66
CA GLU A 125 -19.98 -3.41 0.51
C GLU A 125 -19.07 -4.15 1.49
N ALA A 126 -17.82 -3.71 1.63
CA ALA A 126 -16.84 -4.35 2.51
C ALA A 126 -17.23 -4.24 3.99
N ALA A 127 -17.83 -3.13 4.41
CA ALA A 127 -18.25 -2.90 5.80
C ALA A 127 -19.38 -3.83 6.26
N CYS A 128 -20.08 -4.48 5.33
CA CYS A 128 -21.13 -5.45 5.65
C CYS A 128 -20.59 -6.85 5.97
N ASP A 129 -19.30 -7.12 5.75
CA ASP A 129 -18.67 -8.43 5.99
C ASP A 129 -17.58 -8.31 7.07
N PRO A 130 -17.70 -9.02 8.20
CA PRO A 130 -16.72 -8.99 9.28
C PRO A 130 -15.29 -9.32 8.84
N ASN A 131 -15.11 -10.17 7.83
CA ASN A 131 -13.78 -10.53 7.34
C ASN A 131 -13.06 -9.35 6.70
N TRP A 132 -13.79 -8.51 5.96
CA TRP A 132 -13.26 -7.30 5.35
C TRP A 132 -13.06 -6.19 6.37
N VAL A 133 -13.96 -6.07 7.36
CA VAL A 133 -13.79 -5.14 8.49
C VAL A 133 -12.51 -5.44 9.25
N ASN A 134 -12.28 -6.70 9.63
CA ASN A 134 -11.05 -7.13 10.29
C ASN A 134 -9.81 -6.84 9.43
N ALA A 135 -9.89 -7.10 8.11
CA ALA A 135 -8.79 -6.80 7.20
C ALA A 135 -8.48 -5.29 7.11
N MET A 136 -9.49 -4.41 7.19
CA MET A 136 -9.30 -2.96 7.24
C MET A 136 -8.69 -2.51 8.56
N GLN A 137 -9.14 -3.07 9.69
CA GLN A 137 -8.58 -2.78 11.02
C GLN A 137 -7.10 -3.15 11.10
N LEU A 138 -6.73 -4.35 10.65
CA LEU A 138 -5.33 -4.78 10.60
C LEU A 138 -4.45 -3.88 9.73
N GLU A 139 -4.99 -3.35 8.62
CA GLU A 139 -4.25 -2.40 7.78
C GLU A 139 -4.06 -1.06 8.49
N ILE A 140 -5.08 -0.50 9.14
CA ILE A 140 -4.94 0.75 9.91
C ILE A 140 -3.96 0.58 11.06
N GLN A 141 -4.09 -0.49 11.85
CA GLN A 141 -3.17 -0.79 12.95
C GLN A 141 -1.71 -0.85 12.44
N ALA A 142 -1.47 -1.54 11.33
CA ALA A 142 -0.13 -1.61 10.75
C ALA A 142 0.40 -0.23 10.28
N LEU A 143 -0.48 0.69 9.87
CA LEU A 143 -0.11 2.06 9.48
C LEU A 143 0.17 2.94 10.71
N GLU A 144 -0.58 2.76 11.79
CA GLU A 144 -0.40 3.46 13.07
C GLU A 144 0.86 2.99 13.80
N ASP A 145 1.11 1.68 13.86
CA ASP A 145 2.34 1.08 14.39
C ASP A 145 3.59 1.56 13.65
N ASN A 146 3.44 1.89 12.36
CA ASN A 146 4.51 2.44 11.55
C ASN A 146 4.60 3.98 11.66
N HIS A 147 3.76 4.64 12.47
CA HIS A 147 3.66 6.09 12.59
C HIS A 147 3.52 6.79 11.23
N THR A 148 2.66 6.25 10.36
CA THR A 148 2.53 6.70 8.97
C THR A 148 2.03 8.13 8.85
N TRP A 149 1.22 8.60 9.80
CA TRP A 149 0.64 9.94 9.81
C TRP A 149 0.47 10.48 11.23
N ASP A 150 0.29 11.80 11.31
CA ASP A 150 -0.28 12.47 12.48
C ASP A 150 -1.66 13.02 12.14
N LEU A 151 -2.59 12.97 13.10
CA LEU A 151 -3.91 13.57 12.95
C LEU A 151 -3.84 15.04 13.35
N VAL A 152 -4.14 15.93 12.40
CA VAL A 152 -4.06 17.39 12.61
C VAL A 152 -5.28 18.08 11.98
N PRO A 153 -5.69 19.25 12.50
CA PRO A 153 -6.69 20.07 11.82
C PRO A 153 -6.15 20.56 10.47
N LEU A 154 -7.02 20.62 9.46
CA LEU A 154 -6.63 21.10 8.14
C LEU A 154 -6.40 22.62 8.16
N ARG A 155 -5.18 23.04 7.77
CA ARG A 155 -4.82 24.47 7.67
C ARG A 155 -5.59 25.14 6.53
N VAL A 156 -5.99 26.40 6.74
CA VAL A 156 -6.68 27.20 5.71
C VAL A 156 -5.80 27.32 4.47
N GLY A 157 -6.37 27.06 3.28
CA GLY A 157 -5.67 27.15 2.01
C GLY A 157 -4.89 25.89 1.60
N VAL A 158 -4.86 24.84 2.42
CA VAL A 158 -4.23 23.55 2.09
C VAL A 158 -5.26 22.55 1.58
N HIS A 159 -4.94 21.84 0.52
CA HIS A 159 -5.81 20.78 -0.03
C HIS A 159 -5.41 19.41 0.52
N ALA A 160 -6.36 18.68 1.10
CA ALA A 160 -6.16 17.29 1.50
C ALA A 160 -6.57 16.34 0.37
N ILE A 161 -5.66 15.47 -0.06
CA ILE A 161 -5.96 14.42 -1.05
C ILE A 161 -6.89 13.37 -0.45
N GLY A 162 -7.77 12.80 -1.25
CA GLY A 162 -8.65 11.74 -0.75
C GLY A 162 -7.91 10.40 -0.57
N SER A 163 -8.59 9.44 0.03
CA SER A 163 -8.11 8.05 0.19
C SER A 163 -9.13 7.05 -0.38
N LYS A 164 -8.70 5.81 -0.61
CA LYS A 164 -9.52 4.72 -1.13
C LYS A 164 -9.07 3.37 -0.59
N TRP A 165 -10.04 2.53 -0.26
CA TRP A 165 -9.81 1.11 0.06
C TRP A 165 -9.68 0.25 -1.20
N VAL A 166 -8.70 -0.65 -1.20
CA VAL A 166 -8.52 -1.68 -2.23
C VAL A 166 -8.55 -3.06 -1.59
N PHE A 167 -9.44 -3.91 -2.08
CA PHE A 167 -9.71 -5.23 -1.52
C PHE A 167 -9.20 -6.34 -2.43
N LYS A 168 -8.57 -7.36 -1.85
CA LYS A 168 -8.10 -8.54 -2.57
C LYS A 168 -8.18 -9.79 -1.71
N ILE A 169 -8.77 -10.85 -2.25
CA ILE A 169 -8.69 -12.19 -1.64
C ILE A 169 -7.39 -12.83 -2.10
N LYS A 170 -6.64 -13.37 -1.14
CA LYS A 170 -5.45 -14.19 -1.42
C LYS A 170 -5.82 -15.64 -1.15
N TYR A 171 -5.48 -16.51 -2.10
CA TYR A 171 -5.76 -17.94 -2.04
C TYR A 171 -4.50 -18.75 -1.76
N LYS A 172 -4.68 -19.95 -1.22
CA LYS A 172 -3.66 -21.00 -1.13
C LYS A 172 -3.58 -21.74 -2.47
N ALA A 173 -2.54 -22.57 -2.65
CA ALA A 173 -2.36 -23.37 -3.87
C ALA A 173 -3.51 -24.38 -4.10
N ASN A 174 -4.18 -24.82 -3.02
CA ASN A 174 -5.34 -25.71 -3.09
C ASN A 174 -6.67 -24.98 -3.39
N GLY A 175 -6.66 -23.66 -3.55
CA GLY A 175 -7.84 -22.85 -3.86
C GLY A 175 -8.57 -22.28 -2.65
N ASP A 176 -8.21 -22.67 -1.42
CA ASP A 176 -8.82 -22.11 -0.20
C ASP A 176 -8.43 -20.65 0.00
N ILE A 177 -9.29 -19.88 0.67
CA ILE A 177 -8.94 -18.52 1.09
C ILE A 177 -7.78 -18.59 2.09
N LYS A 178 -6.65 -17.98 1.71
CA LYS A 178 -5.50 -17.78 2.60
C LYS A 178 -5.73 -16.59 3.51
N ARG A 179 -6.23 -15.48 2.96
CA ARG A 179 -6.57 -14.26 3.72
C ARG A 179 -7.38 -13.26 2.89
N TYR A 180 -8.16 -12.46 3.58
CA TYR A 180 -8.69 -11.18 3.10
C TYR A 180 -7.61 -10.11 3.23
N LYS A 181 -7.40 -9.30 2.20
CA LYS A 181 -6.42 -8.22 2.20
C LYS A 181 -7.10 -6.90 1.82
N ALA A 182 -7.22 -5.99 2.77
CA ALA A 182 -7.52 -4.59 2.51
C ALA A 182 -6.20 -3.81 2.38
N ARG A 183 -6.20 -2.74 1.60
CA ARG A 183 -5.13 -1.75 1.56
C ARG A 183 -5.71 -0.35 1.52
N LEU A 184 -5.11 0.55 2.28
CA LEU A 184 -5.41 1.97 2.16
C LEU A 184 -4.51 2.59 1.10
N VAL A 185 -5.12 3.28 0.14
CA VAL A 185 -4.43 3.89 -1.00
C VAL A 185 -4.78 5.38 -1.04
N ALA A 186 -3.76 6.23 -1.04
CA ALA A 186 -3.90 7.66 -1.26
C ALA A 186 -4.30 7.93 -2.72
N LYS A 187 -5.20 8.90 -2.95
CA LYS A 187 -5.59 9.34 -4.30
C LYS A 187 -4.54 10.31 -4.87
N GLY A 188 -3.30 9.84 -5.03
CA GLY A 188 -2.19 10.70 -5.45
C GLY A 188 -2.29 11.27 -6.88
N TYR A 189 -3.28 10.84 -7.68
CA TYR A 189 -3.59 11.52 -8.93
C TYR A 189 -4.08 12.97 -8.73
N SER A 190 -4.56 13.31 -7.52
CA SER A 190 -4.93 14.67 -7.14
C SER A 190 -3.74 15.50 -6.64
N GLN A 191 -2.55 14.92 -6.51
CA GLN A 191 -1.34 15.66 -6.10
C GLN A 191 -0.85 16.60 -7.19
N LEU A 192 -0.35 17.76 -6.76
CA LEU A 192 0.23 18.80 -7.60
C LEU A 192 1.76 18.77 -7.53
N GLU A 193 2.40 18.77 -8.70
CA GLU A 193 3.86 18.87 -8.81
C GLU A 193 4.34 20.24 -8.34
N GLY A 194 5.47 20.27 -7.64
CA GLY A 194 6.03 21.47 -7.03
C GLY A 194 5.41 21.85 -5.68
N LEU A 195 4.31 21.19 -5.28
CA LEU A 195 3.65 21.40 -3.99
C LEU A 195 3.61 20.11 -3.15
N ASP A 196 3.01 19.05 -3.69
CA ASP A 196 2.86 17.77 -2.98
C ASP A 196 4.02 16.79 -3.25
N TYR A 197 4.77 17.02 -4.33
CA TYR A 197 5.93 16.23 -4.72
C TYR A 197 6.80 17.03 -5.71
N HIS A 198 8.10 16.73 -5.74
CA HIS A 198 9.02 17.28 -6.74
C HIS A 198 9.50 16.21 -7.72
N ASP A 199 9.96 15.07 -7.21
CA ASP A 199 10.49 13.97 -8.03
C ASP A 199 9.72 12.68 -7.78
N THR A 200 9.53 11.89 -8.86
CA THR A 200 8.87 10.59 -8.77
C THR A 200 9.72 9.43 -9.28
N PHE A 201 10.91 9.72 -9.83
CA PHE A 201 11.75 8.69 -10.43
C PHE A 201 12.23 7.68 -9.37
N SER A 202 12.07 6.39 -9.69
CA SER A 202 12.59 5.28 -8.90
C SER A 202 13.11 4.20 -9.84
N PRO A 203 14.32 3.67 -9.62
CA PRO A 203 14.90 2.65 -10.47
C PRO A 203 14.18 1.31 -10.29
N VAL A 204 13.95 0.61 -11.40
CA VAL A 204 13.38 -0.73 -11.43
C VAL A 204 14.33 -1.66 -12.17
N ALA A 205 14.63 -2.82 -11.57
CA ALA A 205 15.50 -3.79 -12.20
C ALA A 205 14.93 -4.23 -13.55
N LYS A 206 15.71 -4.02 -14.62
CA LYS A 206 15.37 -4.49 -15.95
C LYS A 206 15.58 -6.00 -16.05
N MET A 207 14.78 -6.67 -16.87
CA MET A 207 14.93 -8.12 -17.11
C MET A 207 16.32 -8.51 -17.62
N VAL A 208 17.02 -7.61 -18.33
CA VAL A 208 18.41 -7.82 -18.73
C VAL A 208 19.30 -7.99 -17.49
N ALA A 209 19.16 -7.13 -16.48
CA ALA A 209 19.91 -7.24 -15.24
C ALA A 209 19.59 -8.51 -14.46
N VAL A 210 18.30 -8.85 -14.34
CA VAL A 210 17.83 -10.09 -13.70
C VAL A 210 18.49 -11.31 -14.35
N ARG A 211 18.41 -11.42 -15.69
CA ARG A 211 19.01 -12.52 -16.44
C ARG A 211 20.54 -12.54 -16.33
N THR A 212 21.19 -11.38 -16.34
CA THR A 212 22.65 -11.29 -16.19
C THR A 212 23.10 -11.79 -14.82
N VAL A 213 22.44 -11.36 -13.73
CA VAL A 213 22.78 -11.81 -12.37
C VAL A 213 22.58 -13.32 -12.24
N ILE A 214 21.46 -13.86 -12.72
CA ILE A 214 21.20 -15.31 -12.71
C ILE A 214 22.27 -16.06 -13.53
N ARG A 215 22.63 -15.56 -14.72
CA ARG A 215 23.66 -16.17 -15.57
C ARG A 215 25.04 -16.19 -14.89
N ILE A 216 25.41 -15.11 -14.22
CA ILE A 216 26.68 -15.04 -13.47
C ILE A 216 26.66 -16.05 -12.31
N ALA A 217 25.56 -16.08 -11.54
CA ALA A 217 25.42 -17.02 -10.45
C ALA A 217 25.51 -18.48 -10.93
N ALA A 218 24.86 -18.82 -12.04
CA ALA A 218 24.97 -20.14 -12.65
C ALA A 218 26.41 -20.46 -13.11
N ALA A 219 27.07 -19.54 -13.81
CA ALA A 219 28.43 -19.74 -14.31
C ALA A 219 29.49 -19.84 -13.20
N LYS A 220 29.25 -19.21 -12.05
CA LYS A 220 30.15 -19.23 -10.89
C LYS A 220 29.71 -20.21 -9.79
N ASN A 221 28.65 -20.97 -10.03
CA ASN A 221 28.03 -21.88 -9.06
C ASN A 221 27.66 -21.19 -7.72
N TRP A 222 27.12 -19.97 -7.77
CA TRP A 222 26.67 -19.22 -6.59
C TRP A 222 25.19 -19.47 -6.30
N ASP A 223 24.83 -19.58 -5.03
CA ASP A 223 23.43 -19.71 -4.62
C ASP A 223 22.64 -18.43 -4.85
N LEU A 224 21.34 -18.60 -5.15
CA LEU A 224 20.40 -17.52 -5.38
C LEU A 224 19.35 -17.56 -4.27
N PHE A 225 19.16 -16.43 -3.60
CA PHE A 225 18.20 -16.26 -2.51
C PHE A 225 17.20 -15.16 -2.84
N HIS A 226 16.01 -15.29 -2.29
CA HIS A 226 14.91 -14.34 -2.48
C HIS A 226 14.48 -13.78 -1.14
N MET A 227 14.43 -12.45 -1.03
CA MET A 227 13.74 -11.78 0.07
C MET A 227 12.61 -10.90 -0.45
N ASP A 228 11.53 -10.78 0.33
CA ASP A 228 10.36 -9.95 0.06
C ASP A 228 10.21 -8.90 1.16
N VAL A 229 10.13 -7.63 0.79
CA VAL A 229 9.94 -6.54 1.75
C VAL A 229 8.45 -6.33 2.02
N ASN A 230 8.05 -6.46 3.28
CA ASN A 230 6.65 -6.25 3.66
C ASN A 230 6.24 -4.79 3.47
N ASN A 231 5.24 -4.56 2.61
CA ASN A 231 4.65 -3.23 2.39
C ASN A 231 5.73 -2.16 2.11
N ALA A 232 6.65 -2.45 1.19
CA ALA A 232 7.81 -1.60 0.86
C ALA A 232 7.53 -0.09 0.84
N PHE A 233 6.44 0.34 0.18
CA PHE A 233 6.09 1.75 0.09
C PHE A 233 5.73 2.40 1.45
N HIS A 234 5.23 1.65 2.42
CA HIS A 234 4.92 2.18 3.77
C HIS A 234 6.18 2.44 4.61
N GLN A 235 7.34 1.98 4.16
CA GLN A 235 8.58 2.14 4.90
C GLN A 235 9.31 3.42 4.50
N GLY A 236 9.08 3.96 3.30
CA GLY A 236 9.69 5.19 2.81
C GLY A 236 9.26 6.42 3.63
N ASP A 237 10.22 7.24 4.02
CA ASP A 237 9.95 8.47 4.74
C ASP A 237 9.45 9.55 3.77
N LEU A 238 8.47 10.34 4.19
CA LEU A 238 7.88 11.40 3.38
C LEU A 238 8.32 12.75 3.95
N TYR A 239 8.99 13.54 3.12
CA TYR A 239 9.51 14.86 3.52
C TYR A 239 8.59 16.00 3.09
N GLU A 240 7.74 15.77 2.08
CA GLU A 240 6.75 16.75 1.64
C GLU A 240 5.53 16.79 2.58
N ASP A 241 4.94 17.98 2.73
CA ASP A 241 3.74 18.20 3.54
C ASP A 241 2.47 17.73 2.79
N VAL A 242 2.26 16.41 2.74
CA VAL A 242 1.08 15.81 2.10
C VAL A 242 -0.01 15.53 3.15
N TYR A 243 -1.19 16.08 2.90
CA TYR A 243 -2.38 15.88 3.73
C TYR A 243 -3.36 14.95 3.07
N MET A 244 -3.85 13.94 3.79
CA MET A 244 -4.82 12.97 3.30
C MET A 244 -6.10 13.02 4.14
N GLN A 245 -7.26 12.99 3.49
CA GLN A 245 -8.54 12.81 4.17
C GLN A 245 -8.57 11.46 4.89
N LEU A 246 -9.20 11.45 6.06
CA LEU A 246 -9.42 10.23 6.84
C LEU A 246 -10.07 9.14 5.96
N PRO A 247 -9.65 7.87 6.10
CA PRO A 247 -10.26 6.77 5.39
C PRO A 247 -11.74 6.63 5.71
N GLN A 248 -12.54 6.20 4.72
CA GLN A 248 -13.95 5.88 4.95
C GLN A 248 -14.06 4.82 6.05
N GLY A 249 -14.98 5.04 6.99
CA GLY A 249 -15.17 4.21 8.18
C GLY A 249 -14.39 4.67 9.41
N PHE A 250 -13.51 5.67 9.27
CA PHE A 250 -12.68 6.19 10.35
C PHE A 250 -13.02 7.65 10.57
N HIS A 251 -13.75 7.92 11.64
CA HIS A 251 -14.11 9.27 12.06
C HIS A 251 -13.80 9.39 13.55
N ARG A 252 -13.38 10.58 13.96
CA ARG A 252 -13.24 10.93 15.37
C ARG A 252 -14.28 12.00 15.70
N GLN A 253 -14.90 11.90 16.87
CA GLN A 253 -15.78 12.96 17.36
C GLN A 253 -14.93 14.21 17.60
N GLY A 254 -15.36 15.35 17.05
CA GLY A 254 -14.66 16.63 17.14
C GLY A 254 -14.49 17.32 15.79
N GLU A 255 -13.45 18.16 15.69
CA GLU A 255 -13.12 18.95 14.50
C GLU A 255 -12.73 18.06 13.29
N PRO A 256 -12.89 18.55 12.04
CA PRO A 256 -12.49 17.82 10.85
C PRO A 256 -10.96 17.67 10.78
N LEU A 257 -10.47 16.55 11.30
CA LEU A 257 -9.05 16.18 11.24
C LEU A 257 -8.69 15.55 9.89
N VAL A 258 -7.43 15.71 9.50
CA VAL A 258 -6.80 15.08 8.35
C VAL A 258 -5.51 14.36 8.78
N CYS A 259 -5.11 13.36 7.99
CA CYS A 259 -3.83 12.67 8.16
C CYS A 259 -2.72 13.51 7.51
N LYS A 260 -1.82 14.10 8.30
CA LYS A 260 -0.55 14.61 7.79
C LYS A 260 0.41 13.43 7.63
N LEU A 261 0.72 13.05 6.39
CA LEU A 261 1.54 11.88 6.10
C LEU A 261 3.02 12.14 6.47
N LYS A 262 3.61 11.22 7.23
CA LYS A 262 5.04 11.17 7.58
C LYS A 262 5.79 10.09 6.79
N LYS A 263 5.06 9.10 6.28
CA LYS A 263 5.59 8.02 5.44
C LYS A 263 4.79 7.92 4.15
N SER A 264 5.44 7.39 3.12
CA SER A 264 4.76 7.20 1.85
C SER A 264 3.67 6.12 1.95
N LEU A 265 2.60 6.30 1.17
CA LEU A 265 1.49 5.36 1.06
C LEU A 265 1.36 4.88 -0.38
N TYR A 266 0.72 3.73 -0.58
CA TYR A 266 0.28 3.32 -1.91
C TYR A 266 -0.53 4.45 -2.57
N GLY A 267 -0.28 4.70 -3.85
CA GLY A 267 -1.01 5.68 -4.63
C GLY A 267 -0.43 7.10 -4.60
N LEU A 268 0.47 7.43 -3.68
CA LEU A 268 1.28 8.65 -3.80
C LEU A 268 2.24 8.54 -4.98
N LYS A 269 2.46 9.65 -5.68
CA LYS A 269 3.32 9.68 -6.88
C LYS A 269 4.79 9.40 -6.57
N GLN A 270 5.29 9.86 -5.44
CA GLN A 270 6.67 9.69 -4.99
C GLN A 270 6.92 8.41 -4.17
N ALA A 271 5.90 7.58 -3.91
CA ALA A 271 6.03 6.45 -2.98
C ALA A 271 7.15 5.47 -3.34
N SER A 272 7.28 5.13 -4.62
CA SER A 272 8.33 4.22 -5.09
C SER A 272 9.73 4.83 -4.92
N ARG A 273 9.85 6.15 -5.08
CA ARG A 273 11.12 6.87 -4.91
C ARG A 273 11.52 6.91 -3.43
N GLN A 274 10.60 7.25 -2.54
CA GLN A 274 10.90 7.31 -1.10
C GLN A 274 11.30 5.95 -0.54
N TRP A 275 10.64 4.88 -1.00
CA TRP A 275 11.07 3.52 -0.71
C TRP A 275 12.51 3.25 -1.19
N ASN A 276 12.80 3.54 -2.46
CA ASN A 276 14.13 3.27 -3.02
C ASN A 276 15.24 4.08 -2.34
N ILE A 277 15.00 5.35 -1.98
CA ILE A 277 15.96 6.18 -1.25
C ILE A 277 16.28 5.53 0.10
N LYS A 278 15.26 5.13 0.86
CA LYS A 278 15.46 4.51 2.17
C LYS A 278 16.20 3.17 2.09
N LEU A 279 15.86 2.34 1.10
CA LEU A 279 16.57 1.08 0.85
C LEU A 279 18.03 1.33 0.46
N THR A 280 18.28 2.30 -0.43
CA THR A 280 19.62 2.67 -0.87
C THR A 280 20.46 3.16 0.31
N ASP A 281 19.91 4.05 1.14
CA ASP A 281 20.60 4.56 2.34
C ASP A 281 20.95 3.44 3.33
N ALA A 282 20.02 2.51 3.59
CA ALA A 282 20.28 1.36 4.46
C ALA A 282 21.38 0.44 3.91
N LEU A 283 21.36 0.14 2.61
CA LEU A 283 22.39 -0.67 1.96
C LEU A 283 23.74 0.06 1.93
N VAL A 284 23.78 1.35 1.61
CA VAL A 284 25.03 2.12 1.62
C VAL A 284 25.64 2.18 3.03
N LYS A 285 24.81 2.40 4.07
CA LYS A 285 25.25 2.32 5.48
C LYS A 285 25.75 0.93 5.88
N GLY A 286 25.20 -0.13 5.26
CA GLY A 286 25.68 -1.50 5.39
C GLY A 286 26.98 -1.80 4.64
N GLY A 287 27.56 -0.83 3.92
CA GLY A 287 28.81 -0.98 3.17
C GLY A 287 28.63 -1.50 1.74
N TYR A 288 27.42 -1.41 1.17
CA TYR A 288 27.15 -1.82 -0.20
C TYR A 288 27.28 -0.63 -1.16
N CYS A 289 27.89 -0.86 -2.32
CA CYS A 289 28.02 0.13 -3.38
C CYS A 289 26.90 -0.05 -4.41
N GLN A 290 26.14 1.01 -4.67
CA GLN A 290 25.16 1.03 -5.76
C GLN A 290 25.88 1.17 -7.11
N SER A 291 25.47 0.39 -8.12
CA SER A 291 26.04 0.48 -9.46
C SER A 291 25.61 1.76 -10.18
N SER A 292 26.57 2.46 -10.80
CA SER A 292 26.33 3.64 -11.66
C SER A 292 25.67 3.29 -13.00
N TYR A 293 25.80 2.04 -13.46
CA TYR A 293 25.19 1.57 -14.70
C TYR A 293 23.78 0.99 -14.49
N ASN A 294 23.47 0.58 -13.26
CA ASN A 294 22.18 0.02 -12.88
C ASN A 294 21.87 0.33 -11.40
N HIS A 295 21.09 1.37 -11.16
CA HIS A 295 20.71 1.82 -9.82
C HIS A 295 19.84 0.83 -9.02
N SER A 296 19.42 -0.29 -9.62
CA SER A 296 18.76 -1.38 -8.90
C SER A 296 19.75 -2.46 -8.42
N LEU A 297 21.04 -2.34 -8.73
CA LEU A 297 22.08 -3.32 -8.39
C LEU A 297 23.02 -2.76 -7.33
N PHE A 298 23.25 -3.54 -6.29
CA PHE A 298 24.17 -3.24 -5.20
C PHE A 298 25.18 -4.37 -5.05
N THR A 299 26.42 -4.02 -4.75
CA THR A 299 27.49 -5.00 -4.55
C THR A 299 28.34 -4.63 -3.35
N GLN A 300 28.83 -5.64 -2.63
CA GLN A 300 29.86 -5.47 -1.62
C GLN A 300 30.95 -6.52 -1.89
N VAL A 301 32.21 -6.09 -1.80
CA VAL A 301 33.39 -6.94 -1.99
C VAL A 301 34.18 -6.97 -0.69
N SER A 302 34.57 -8.16 -0.24
CA SER A 302 35.42 -8.37 0.93
C SER A 302 36.53 -9.35 0.57
N GLY A 303 37.75 -8.85 0.38
CA GLY A 303 38.85 -9.66 -0.14
C GLY A 303 38.55 -10.19 -1.54
N SER A 304 38.54 -11.51 -1.70
CA SER A 304 38.16 -12.19 -2.95
C SER A 304 36.65 -12.45 -3.06
N ASP A 305 35.88 -12.20 -2.00
CA ASP A 305 34.47 -12.50 -1.95
C ASP A 305 33.59 -11.33 -2.37
N ILE A 306 32.44 -11.65 -2.95
CA ILE A 306 31.45 -10.67 -3.42
C ILE A 306 30.04 -11.12 -3.05
N VAL A 307 29.21 -10.16 -2.67
CA VAL A 307 27.76 -10.30 -2.60
C VAL A 307 27.11 -9.27 -3.53
N VAL A 308 26.03 -9.69 -4.18
CA VAL A 308 25.25 -8.95 -5.16
C VAL A 308 23.79 -8.96 -4.70
N ILE A 309 23.19 -7.77 -4.62
CA ILE A 309 21.78 -7.57 -4.31
C ILE A 309 21.15 -6.85 -5.50
N LEU A 310 20.16 -7.48 -6.14
CA LEU A 310 19.36 -6.87 -7.20
C LEU A 310 17.95 -6.59 -6.67
N VAL A 311 17.52 -5.34 -6.80
CA VAL A 311 16.27 -4.83 -6.25
C VAL A 311 15.21 -4.68 -7.34
N TYR A 312 14.08 -5.35 -7.20
CA TYR A 312 12.88 -5.12 -7.98
C TYR A 312 11.73 -4.72 -7.05
N VAL A 313 11.57 -3.41 -6.81
CA VAL A 313 10.52 -2.87 -5.91
C VAL A 313 10.58 -3.53 -4.53
N ASP A 314 9.69 -4.48 -4.23
CA ASP A 314 9.61 -5.25 -2.98
C ASP A 314 10.37 -6.59 -3.01
N ASP A 315 10.70 -7.10 -4.19
CA ASP A 315 11.45 -8.34 -4.39
C ASP A 315 12.97 -8.08 -4.47
N LEU A 316 13.73 -8.79 -3.64
CA LEU A 316 15.19 -8.72 -3.58
C LEU A 316 15.81 -10.06 -3.98
N LEU A 317 16.66 -10.03 -5.00
CA LEU A 317 17.48 -11.17 -5.42
C LEU A 317 18.89 -11.01 -4.84
N ILE A 318 19.33 -11.97 -4.02
CA ILE A 318 20.63 -11.95 -3.36
C ILE A 318 21.46 -13.15 -3.81
N THR A 319 22.72 -12.91 -4.21
CA THR A 319 23.67 -13.97 -4.61
C THR A 319 25.10 -13.51 -4.35
N GLY A 320 26.08 -14.40 -4.45
CA GLY A 320 27.47 -14.06 -4.18
C GLY A 320 28.36 -15.29 -4.01
N SER A 321 29.66 -15.06 -3.89
CA SER A 321 30.65 -16.12 -3.69
C SER A 321 30.69 -16.66 -2.27
N SER A 322 30.15 -15.92 -1.30
CA SER A 322 30.23 -16.25 0.13
C SER A 322 28.85 -16.26 0.78
N LEU A 323 28.46 -17.42 1.33
CA LEU A 323 27.24 -17.56 2.11
C LEU A 323 27.26 -16.67 3.36
N THR A 324 28.43 -16.41 3.94
CA THR A 324 28.58 -15.50 5.08
C THR A 324 28.23 -14.06 4.69
N LEU A 325 28.70 -13.57 3.54
CA LEU A 325 28.33 -12.23 3.06
C LEU A 325 26.85 -12.15 2.67
N ILE A 326 26.28 -13.23 2.12
CA ILE A 326 24.84 -13.31 1.84
C ILE A 326 24.05 -13.22 3.14
N GLN A 327 24.45 -13.94 4.19
CA GLN A 327 23.76 -13.86 5.48
C GLN A 327 23.88 -12.46 6.08
N LEU A 328 25.06 -11.83 6.01
CA LEU A 328 25.24 -10.45 6.45
C LEU A 328 24.35 -9.46 5.69
N ALA A 329 24.13 -9.68 4.38
CA ALA A 329 23.18 -8.89 3.58
C ALA A 329 21.75 -9.04 4.08
N LYS A 330 21.32 -10.28 4.33
CA LYS A 330 19.99 -10.56 4.89
C LYS A 330 19.82 -9.90 6.26
N ASP A 331 20.81 -10.02 7.14
CA ASP A 331 20.78 -9.43 8.47
C ASP A 331 20.74 -7.89 8.42
N THR A 332 21.48 -7.29 7.49
CA THR A 332 21.44 -5.83 7.24
C THR A 332 20.03 -5.38 6.86
N LEU A 333 19.38 -6.10 5.95
CA LEU A 333 18.00 -5.81 5.55
C LEU A 333 17.01 -6.03 6.70
N HIS A 334 17.16 -7.10 7.48
CA HIS A 334 16.32 -7.40 8.64
C HIS A 334 16.42 -6.37 9.76
N LYS A 335 17.59 -5.75 9.95
CA LYS A 335 17.79 -4.69 10.96
C LYS A 335 16.98 -3.44 10.65
N THR A 336 16.83 -3.09 9.38
CA THR A 336 16.18 -1.83 8.99
C THR A 336 14.73 -2.02 8.55
N PHE A 337 14.40 -3.17 7.98
CA PHE A 337 13.13 -3.38 7.30
C PHE A 337 12.40 -4.63 7.78
N LYS A 338 11.07 -4.57 7.78
CA LYS A 338 10.23 -5.76 7.96
C LYS A 338 10.30 -6.60 6.68
N VAL A 339 11.21 -7.57 6.62
CA VAL A 339 11.42 -8.43 5.43
C VAL A 339 11.13 -9.90 5.72
N LYS A 340 10.81 -10.65 4.67
CA LYS A 340 10.66 -12.10 4.69
C LYS A 340 11.78 -12.72 3.86
N ASP A 341 12.51 -13.65 4.46
CA ASP A 341 13.38 -14.54 3.71
C ASP A 341 12.54 -15.66 3.10
N LEU A 342 12.47 -15.71 1.77
CA LEU A 342 11.77 -16.75 1.02
C LEU A 342 12.71 -17.93 0.69
N GLY A 343 13.96 -17.87 1.14
CA GLY A 343 14.95 -18.92 1.00
C GLY A 343 15.55 -18.97 -0.40
N GLN A 344 15.85 -20.18 -0.86
CA GLN A 344 16.38 -20.39 -2.20
C GLN A 344 15.39 -19.94 -3.27
N LEU A 345 15.92 -19.25 -4.28
CA LEU A 345 15.14 -18.71 -5.37
C LEU A 345 14.52 -19.82 -6.22
N ARG A 346 13.19 -19.92 -6.19
CA ARG A 346 12.42 -20.84 -7.06
C ARG A 346 11.61 -20.12 -8.13
N TYR A 347 11.12 -18.92 -7.81
CA TYR A 347 10.33 -18.12 -8.72
C TYR A 347 10.66 -16.64 -8.53
N PHE A 348 10.92 -15.93 -9.63
CA PHE A 348 11.23 -14.50 -9.60
C PHE A 348 10.71 -13.83 -10.86
N LEU A 349 9.78 -12.88 -10.72
CA LEU A 349 9.25 -12.06 -11.82
C LEU A 349 8.79 -12.84 -13.06
N GLY A 350 8.05 -13.94 -12.86
CA GLY A 350 7.58 -14.77 -13.98
C GLY A 350 8.55 -15.86 -14.43
N ILE A 351 9.74 -15.94 -13.85
CA ILE A 351 10.75 -16.95 -14.17
C ILE A 351 10.77 -18.00 -13.06
N GLU A 352 10.54 -19.26 -13.43
CA GLU A 352 10.80 -20.41 -12.57
C GLU A 352 12.25 -20.87 -12.72
N ILE A 353 12.90 -21.15 -11.59
CA ILE A 353 14.33 -21.44 -11.51
C ILE A 353 14.51 -22.79 -10.84
N LEU A 354 15.13 -23.69 -11.57
CA LEU A 354 15.50 -25.02 -11.11
C LEU A 354 17.02 -25.09 -11.11
N ARG A 355 17.59 -25.44 -9.96
CA ARG A 355 19.02 -25.68 -9.80
C ARG A 355 19.23 -27.19 -9.68
N SER A 356 20.02 -27.75 -10.58
CA SER A 356 20.43 -29.16 -10.60
C SER A 356 21.77 -29.36 -9.92
#